data_AF-A0A2H1W0L7-F1
#
_entry.id   AF-A0A2H1W0L7-F1
#
_cell.length_a   1.000
_cell.length_b   1.000
_cell.length_c   1.000
_cell.angle_alpha   90.00
_cell.angle_beta   90.00
_cell.angle_gamma   90.00
#
_symmetry.space_group_name_H-M   'P 1'
#
loop_
_entity.id
_entity.type
_entity.pdbx_description
1 polymer ?
#
loop_
_entity_poly.entity_id
_entity_poly.type
_entity_poly.pdbx_seq_one_letter_code
_entity_poly.pdbx_strand_id
1 'polypeptide(L)' 'LTGATPRIGNCNKRNPKTKMAIFGITTRYVWFAVPIGGYLVGKYLDDQETLRMTNFRDKSMLYGGKVKPGDPPSWP' A
#
# COMPACT_ATOMS: atom_id res chain seq x y z
N LEU A 1 -51.89 -14.64 -49.58
CA LEU A 1 -50.73 -13.81 -50.01
C LEU A 1 -50.74 -12.51 -49.22
N THR A 2 -50.24 -12.52 -47.99
CA THR A 2 -49.88 -11.29 -47.26
C THR A 2 -48.92 -11.71 -46.15
N GLY A 3 -47.63 -11.58 -46.46
CA GLY A 3 -46.54 -11.93 -45.56
C GLY A 3 -46.39 -10.87 -44.47
N ALA A 4 -46.37 -11.31 -43.21
CA ALA A 4 -45.83 -10.55 -42.11
C ALA A 4 -44.39 -11.02 -41.85
N THR A 5 -43.43 -10.22 -42.32
CA THR A 5 -42.00 -10.41 -42.07
C THR A 5 -41.65 -10.20 -40.58
N PRO A 6 -40.75 -11.01 -39.98
CA PRO A 6 -40.26 -10.76 -38.63
C PRO A 6 -39.17 -9.68 -38.65
N ARG A 7 -39.40 -8.51 -38.05
CA ARG A 7 -38.32 -7.52 -37.80
C ARG A 7 -37.58 -7.88 -36.52
N ILE A 8 -36.55 -8.69 -36.73
CA ILE A 8 -35.15 -8.43 -36.36
C ILE A 8 -35.00 -7.56 -35.09
N GLY A 9 -34.51 -8.22 -34.04
CA GLY A 9 -34.26 -7.61 -32.75
C GLY A 9 -33.31 -6.43 -32.79
N ASN A 10 -33.50 -5.54 -31.83
CA ASN A 10 -32.47 -4.60 -31.44
C ASN A 10 -32.37 -4.60 -29.92
N CYS A 11 -31.70 -5.64 -29.41
CA CYS A 11 -31.28 -5.71 -28.03
C CYS A 11 -30.16 -4.68 -27.83
N ASN A 12 -30.54 -3.45 -27.50
CA ASN A 12 -29.60 -2.41 -27.09
C ASN A 12 -29.05 -2.76 -25.68
N LYS A 13 -28.13 -3.74 -25.63
CA LYS A 13 -27.28 -3.99 -24.46
C LYS A 13 -26.27 -2.84 -24.35
N ARG A 14 -26.72 -1.69 -23.86
CA ARG A 14 -25.81 -0.72 -23.24
C ARG A 14 -25.23 -1.41 -22.01
N ASN A 15 -24.02 -1.92 -22.14
CA ASN A 15 -23.21 -2.43 -21.05
C ASN A 15 -22.33 -1.27 -20.58
N PRO A 16 -22.73 -0.49 -19.55
CA PRO A 16 -21.88 0.58 -19.04
C PRO A 16 -20.76 -0.05 -18.19
N LYS A 17 -19.78 -0.68 -18.83
CA LYS A 17 -18.47 -0.90 -18.22
C LYS A 17 -17.53 0.24 -18.57
N THR A 18 -18.00 1.48 -18.40
CA THR A 18 -17.12 2.65 -18.30
C THR A 18 -16.33 2.53 -17.00
N LYS A 19 -15.13 1.96 -17.10
CA LYS A 19 -14.12 1.99 -16.04
C LYS A 19 -13.67 3.45 -15.94
N MET A 20 -14.27 4.21 -15.02
CA MET A 20 -13.86 5.58 -14.71
C MET A 20 -12.46 5.52 -14.06
N ALA A 21 -11.40 5.43 -14.87
CA ALA A 21 -10.03 5.60 -14.41
C ALA A 21 -9.77 7.10 -14.30
N ILE A 22 -9.98 7.66 -13.11
CA ILE A 22 -9.89 9.10 -12.86
C ILE A 22 -8.45 9.65 -12.88
N PHE A 23 -7.41 8.81 -12.92
CA PHE A 23 -6.01 9.28 -13.05
C PHE A 23 -5.06 8.21 -13.64
N GLY A 24 -5.40 7.51 -14.73
CA GLY A 24 -4.47 6.52 -15.34
C GLY A 24 -4.04 5.33 -14.47
N ILE A 25 -4.36 5.34 -13.17
CA ILE A 25 -4.19 4.28 -12.21
C ILE A 25 -5.34 3.30 -12.47
N THR A 26 -5.08 2.34 -13.34
CA THR A 26 -5.92 1.15 -13.48
C THR A 26 -6.07 0.49 -12.11
N THR A 27 -7.23 -0.10 -11.80
CA THR A 27 -7.46 -0.89 -10.57
C THR A 27 -6.39 -1.96 -10.31
N ARG A 28 -5.70 -2.40 -11.37
CA ARG A 28 -4.55 -3.30 -11.31
C ARG A 28 -3.34 -2.72 -10.58
N TYR A 29 -3.07 -1.42 -10.71
CA TYR A 29 -1.96 -0.75 -10.02
C TYR A 29 -2.26 -0.48 -8.54
N VAL A 30 -3.53 -0.22 -8.20
CA VAL A 30 -3.96 -0.07 -6.80
C VAL A 30 -3.67 -1.34 -6.00
N TRP A 31 -3.88 -2.51 -6.60
CA TRP A 31 -3.62 -3.80 -5.96
C TRP A 31 -2.13 -4.02 -5.60
N PHE A 32 -1.21 -3.38 -6.32
CA PHE A 32 0.22 -3.40 -5.96
C PHE A 32 0.61 -2.24 -5.05
N ALA A 33 -0.01 -1.07 -5.22
CA ALA A 33 0.28 0.11 -4.41
C ALA A 33 -0.16 -0.05 -2.94
N VAL A 34 -1.28 -0.72 -2.68
CA VAL A 34 -1.80 -0.94 -1.32
C VAL A 34 -0.85 -1.78 -0.44
N PRO A 35 -0.36 -2.96 -0.84
CA PRO A 35 0.57 -3.73 0.00
C PRO A 35 1.90 -3.01 0.20
N ILE A 36 2.43 -2.32 -0.82
CA ILE A 36 3.67 -1.54 -0.70
C ILE A 36 3.48 -0.36 0.25
N GLY A 37 2.39 0.40 0.08
CA GLY A 37 2.06 1.52 0.96
C GLY A 37 1.82 1.06 2.41
N GLY A 38 1.11 -0.05 2.60
CA GLY A 38 0.89 -0.65 3.91
C GLY A 38 2.19 -1.10 4.59
N TYR A 39 3.11 -1.71 3.84
CA TYR A 39 4.42 -2.10 4.36
C TYR A 39 5.26 -0.89 4.79
N LEU A 40 5.32 0.16 3.97
CA LEU A 40 6.10 1.36 4.28
C LEU A 40 5.53 2.11 5.50
N VAL A 41 4.21 2.22 5.58
CA VAL A 41 3.55 2.84 6.73
C VAL A 41 3.73 1.99 7.98
N GLY A 42 3.56 0.67 7.90
CA GLY A 42 3.79 -0.24 9.01
C GLY A 42 5.23 -0.16 9.52
N LYS A 43 6.21 -0.19 8.62
CA LYS A 43 7.63 -0.02 8.96
C LYS A 43 7.90 1.31 9.65
N TYR A 44 7.30 2.40 9.19
CA TYR A 44 7.46 3.70 9.82
C TYR A 44 6.92 3.74 11.24
N LEU A 45 5.79 3.08 11.52
CA LEU A 45 5.24 2.96 12.87
C LEU A 45 6.15 2.11 13.78
N ASP A 46 6.67 0.99 13.29
CA ASP A 46 7.61 0.13 14.03
C ASP A 46 8.92 0.87 14.38
N ASP A 47 9.43 1.69 13.46
CA ASP A 47 10.64 2.50 13.69
C ASP A 47 10.39 3.55 14.80
N GLN A 48 9.19 4.16 14.85
CA GLN A 48 8.82 5.07 15.94
C GLN A 48 8.65 4.37 17.29
N GLU A 49 8.10 3.17 17.30
CA GLU A 49 7.97 2.39 18.55
C GLU A 49 9.36 2.00 19.07
N THR A 50 10.25 1.60 18.18
CA THR A 50 11.64 1.25 18.50
C THR A 50 12.36 2.43 19.16
N LEU A 51 12.19 3.65 18.65
CA LEU A 51 12.74 4.87 19.26
C LEU A 51 12.28 5.06 20.72
N ARG A 52 11.03 4.71 21.06
CA ARG A 52 10.54 4.79 22.45
C ARG A 52 11.21 3.77 23.37
N MET A 53 11.67 2.65 22.81
CA MET A 53 12.34 1.56 23.54
C MET A 53 13.85 1.79 23.73
N THR A 54 14.40 2.89 23.20
CA THR A 54 15.84 3.22 23.30
C THR A 54 16.26 3.82 24.65
N ASN A 55 15.35 3.99 25.60
CA ASN A 55 15.68 4.60 26.90
C ASN A 55 16.73 3.81 27.71
N PHE A 56 16.81 2.49 27.51
CA PHE A 56 17.80 1.59 28.11
C PHE A 56 18.96 1.23 27.18
N ARG A 57 19.04 1.89 26.03
CA ARG A 57 20.10 1.70 25.05
C ARG A 57 21.45 2.04 25.67
N ASP A 58 22.42 1.16 25.43
CA ASP A 58 23.81 1.29 25.90
C ASP A 58 23.96 1.52 27.42
N LYS A 59 22.99 1.03 28.21
CA LYS A 59 23.00 1.07 29.69
C LYS A 59 23.05 -0.32 30.35
N SER A 60 23.04 -1.40 29.57
CA SER A 60 23.14 -2.77 30.09
C SER A 60 24.57 -3.12 30.50
N MET A 61 24.76 -4.06 31.44
CA MET A 61 26.10 -4.45 31.90
C MET A 61 27.01 -5.01 30.78
N LEU A 62 26.43 -5.61 29.73
CA LEU A 62 27.16 -6.22 28.61
C LEU A 62 27.53 -5.23 27.49
N TYR A 63 26.69 -4.22 27.25
CA TYR A 63 26.83 -3.27 26.13
C TYR A 63 26.96 -1.81 26.58
N GLY A 64 27.01 -1.57 27.90
CA GLY A 64 27.16 -0.25 28.48
C GLY A 64 28.52 0.36 28.19
N GLY A 65 28.53 1.59 27.65
CA GLY A 65 29.76 2.37 27.51
C GLY A 65 30.71 1.97 26.36
N LYS A 66 30.28 1.12 25.41
CA LYS A 66 31.10 0.78 24.21
C LYS A 66 31.01 1.80 23.07
N VAL A 67 30.19 2.84 23.21
CA VAL A 67 29.98 3.85 22.17
C VAL A 67 30.92 5.03 22.41
N LYS A 68 31.71 5.42 21.40
CA LYS A 68 32.58 6.61 21.51
C LYS A 68 31.70 7.87 21.60
N PRO A 69 32.16 8.94 22.28
CA PRO A 69 31.46 10.21 22.28
C PRO A 69 31.36 10.75 20.85
N GLY A 70 30.17 10.65 20.24
CA GLY A 70 29.89 11.08 18.87
C GLY A 70 29.51 9.96 17.88
N ASP A 71 29.65 8.68 18.27
CA ASP A 71 29.23 7.57 17.42
C ASP A 71 27.70 7.35 17.52
N PRO A 72 27.07 6.90 16.42
CA PRO A 72 25.67 6.50 16.45
C PRO A 72 25.46 5.34 17.44
N PRO A 73 24.27 5.26 18.05
CA PRO A 73 23.93 4.22 19.00
C PRO A 73 23.99 2.82 18.40
N SER A 74 24.12 1.78 19.24
CA SER A 74 24.32 0.40 18.79
C SER A 74 23.16 -0.17 17.96
N TRP A 75 21.95 0.33 18.12
CA TRP A 75 20.74 0.00 17.36
C TRP A 75 19.71 1.12 17.56
N PRO A 76 18.80 1.31 16.59
CA PRO A 76 18.51 2.61 15.96
C PRO A 76 18.31 3.78 16.93
#